data_AF-A0A8T1M4S3-F1
#
_entry.id   AF-A0A8T1M4S3-F1
#
_cell.length_a   1.000
_cell.length_b   1.000
_cell.length_c   1.000
_cell.angle_alpha   90.00
_cell.angle_beta   90.00
_cell.angle_gamma   90.00
#
_symmetry.space_group_name_H-M   'P 1'
#
loop_
_entity.id
_entity.type
_entity.pdbx_description
1 polymer ?
#
loop_
_entity_poly.entity_id
_entity_poly.type
_entity_poly.pdbx_seq_one_letter_code
_entity_poly.pdbx_strand_id
1 'polypeptide(L)'
;MSTENPFKLPQFSTVFELKEAELQRKREARNYMLKQSVADKIPVNRLVSSRRDILPHDEAPKEPDEVAKAKSLLRRIKGSCADRTTHQEYIVKQREMFMLEYSIAVQNAELDRLKKLAESEERKLNIAEQCLEQDAALFDEFLKDNDKSSIEAITNAEQEARKRSAIVDEIRQLSVQQQKLTAENNRLRSVVQEYRGYKLFLECLVPEPHRSGRQLIRQERRLAKARAREEARRKLTVQPPLSVPPDIRRRTSFMVRRKSTLRPSVTSKSPTSVSSSPRTPRASSSIDEEQLVSSSDETEEDLFFTSVDQVLEILADLEEANLRLLRHCQDGQEGIDSLKTISAETKERVEADNSVLVRHYQALKESIRVEEEKSKDLSVTSQDFEFAGFEKKGQEAMLQELHNHIGEVYRTCIQKPDASLSSLQLLNEIESRMIALLQQISELPSGEVKAALHTKERKHRLDVKERRRQEQQRHQEERLRKTLERAQAEPKRMHGRKIVARSEPPKMSKDDSKDLEALAREEEEMRVLFG
;
A
#
# COMPACT_ATOMS: atom_id res chain seq x y z
N MET A 1 -80.47 -14.10 -16.96
CA MET A 1 -79.87 -12.87 -17.51
C MET A 1 -78.37 -12.94 -17.26
N SER A 2 -77.62 -13.53 -18.19
CA SER A 2 -76.15 -13.62 -18.06
C SER A 2 -75.53 -12.37 -18.68
N THR A 3 -74.92 -11.57 -17.82
CA THR A 3 -74.21 -10.34 -18.13
C THR A 3 -72.80 -10.65 -18.65
N GLU A 4 -72.67 -11.13 -19.88
CA GLU A 4 -71.36 -11.23 -20.53
C GLU A 4 -71.23 -10.19 -21.63
N ASN A 5 -70.20 -9.36 -21.48
CA ASN A 5 -69.82 -8.30 -22.41
C ASN A 5 -69.40 -8.90 -23.77
N PRO A 6 -70.03 -8.51 -24.89
CA PRO A 6 -69.73 -9.06 -26.22
C PRO A 6 -68.38 -8.60 -26.79
N PHE A 7 -67.70 -7.66 -26.14
CA PHE A 7 -66.38 -7.19 -26.57
C PHE A 7 -65.31 -7.59 -25.54
N LYS A 8 -64.59 -8.67 -25.81
CA LYS A 8 -63.38 -9.08 -25.07
C LYS A 8 -62.15 -8.62 -25.84
N LEU A 9 -61.29 -7.83 -25.18
CA LEU A 9 -59.97 -7.49 -25.71
C LEU A 9 -59.13 -8.78 -25.90
N PRO A 10 -58.35 -8.91 -26.97
CA PRO A 10 -57.51 -10.08 -27.18
C PRO A 10 -56.55 -10.30 -26.00
N GLN A 11 -56.49 -11.52 -25.48
CA GLN A 11 -55.62 -11.88 -24.33
C GLN A 11 -54.12 -11.92 -24.68
N PHE A 12 -53.77 -11.74 -25.96
CA PHE A 12 -52.41 -11.90 -26.48
C PHE A 12 -51.77 -10.53 -26.69
N SER A 13 -50.55 -10.36 -26.18
CA SER A 13 -49.86 -9.08 -26.16
C SER A 13 -49.06 -8.81 -27.44
N THR A 14 -48.70 -9.86 -28.17
CA THR A 14 -47.94 -9.78 -29.42
C THR A 14 -48.64 -10.52 -30.55
N VAL A 15 -48.44 -10.03 -31.79
CA VAL A 15 -48.99 -10.65 -33.01
C VAL A 15 -48.48 -12.09 -33.19
N PHE A 16 -47.29 -12.40 -32.67
CA PHE A 16 -46.70 -13.73 -32.71
C PHE A 16 -47.45 -14.73 -31.81
N GLU A 17 -47.79 -14.35 -30.58
CA GLU A 17 -48.62 -15.17 -29.68
C GLU A 17 -50.00 -15.47 -30.29
N LEU A 18 -50.60 -14.47 -30.96
CA LEU A 18 -51.88 -14.62 -31.63
C LEU A 18 -51.78 -15.63 -32.79
N LYS A 19 -50.70 -15.55 -33.58
CA LYS A 19 -50.44 -16.45 -34.71
C LYS A 19 -50.12 -17.87 -34.25
N GLU A 20 -49.43 -18.03 -33.14
CA GLU A 20 -49.08 -19.32 -32.55
C GLU A 20 -50.31 -20.00 -31.92
N ALA A 21 -51.15 -19.26 -31.21
CA ALA A 21 -52.43 -19.74 -30.70
C ALA A 21 -53.41 -20.11 -31.83
N GLU A 22 -53.44 -19.35 -32.93
CA GLU A 22 -54.25 -19.69 -34.10
C GLU A 22 -53.76 -20.98 -34.77
N LEU A 23 -52.45 -21.19 -34.84
CA LEU A 23 -51.85 -22.41 -35.38
C LEU A 23 -52.18 -23.62 -34.49
N GLN A 24 -52.14 -23.46 -33.17
CA GLN A 24 -52.54 -24.50 -32.21
C GLN A 24 -54.02 -24.84 -32.36
N ARG A 25 -54.92 -23.85 -32.44
CA ARG A 25 -56.35 -24.08 -32.71
C ARG A 25 -56.60 -24.81 -34.02
N LYS A 26 -55.86 -24.47 -35.09
CA LYS A 26 -55.94 -25.17 -36.38
C LYS A 26 -55.46 -26.63 -36.27
N ARG A 27 -54.41 -26.90 -35.50
CA ARG A 27 -53.93 -28.26 -35.23
C ARG A 27 -54.94 -29.06 -34.40
N GLU A 28 -55.51 -28.46 -33.37
CA GLU A 28 -56.54 -29.07 -32.53
C GLU A 28 -57.82 -29.36 -33.31
N ALA A 29 -58.28 -28.43 -34.15
CA ALA A 29 -59.42 -28.63 -35.04
C ALA A 29 -59.15 -29.77 -36.03
N ARG A 30 -57.94 -29.86 -36.59
CA ARG A 30 -57.54 -30.97 -37.48
C ARG A 30 -57.52 -32.31 -36.74
N ASN A 31 -57.01 -32.34 -35.51
CA ASN A 31 -57.00 -33.54 -34.66
C ASN A 31 -58.42 -33.93 -34.22
N TYR A 32 -59.30 -32.96 -33.96
CA TYR A 32 -60.71 -33.18 -33.65
C TYR A 32 -61.47 -33.74 -34.86
N MET A 33 -61.26 -33.15 -36.05
CA MET A 33 -61.78 -33.69 -37.30
C MET A 33 -61.24 -35.10 -37.59
N LEU A 34 -59.99 -35.41 -37.25
CA LEU A 34 -59.48 -36.79 -37.41
C LEU A 34 -60.24 -37.80 -36.54
N LYS A 35 -60.65 -37.39 -35.33
CA LYS A 35 -61.34 -38.24 -34.35
C LYS A 35 -62.84 -38.42 -34.61
N GLN A 36 -63.46 -37.62 -35.50
CA GLN A 36 -64.87 -37.78 -35.85
C GLN A 36 -65.10 -38.90 -36.90
N SER A 37 -66.24 -39.57 -36.78
CA SER A 37 -66.71 -40.58 -37.75
C SER A 37 -67.02 -39.94 -39.10
N VAL A 38 -66.93 -40.71 -40.19
CA VAL A 38 -67.16 -40.23 -41.57
C VAL A 38 -68.58 -39.67 -41.76
N ALA A 39 -69.57 -40.17 -41.03
CA ALA A 39 -70.95 -39.68 -41.08
C ALA A 39 -71.11 -38.24 -40.55
N ASP A 40 -70.33 -37.86 -39.52
CA ASP A 40 -70.41 -36.54 -38.87
C ASP A 40 -69.64 -35.46 -39.64
N LYS A 41 -68.80 -35.88 -40.61
CA LYS A 41 -67.98 -35.01 -41.46
C LYS A 41 -68.73 -34.48 -42.68
N ILE A 42 -69.99 -34.88 -42.89
CA ILE A 42 -70.80 -34.45 -44.02
C ILE A 42 -71.56 -33.18 -43.61
N PRO A 43 -71.13 -31.97 -44.03
CA PRO A 43 -71.94 -30.77 -43.85
C PRO A 43 -73.21 -30.90 -44.70
N VAL A 44 -74.38 -30.79 -44.07
CA VAL A 44 -75.72 -30.95 -44.70
C VAL A 44 -76.04 -29.83 -45.73
N ASN A 45 -75.17 -28.85 -45.95
CA ASN A 45 -75.38 -27.74 -46.87
C ASN A 45 -74.45 -27.74 -48.09
N ARG A 46 -74.51 -28.80 -48.89
CA ARG A 46 -74.03 -28.77 -50.28
C ARG A 46 -75.03 -29.40 -51.26
N LEU A 47 -76.27 -28.95 -51.20
CA LEU A 47 -77.24 -29.11 -52.29
C LEU A 47 -77.40 -27.78 -53.02
N VAL A 48 -76.50 -27.47 -53.95
CA VAL A 48 -76.87 -26.66 -55.14
C VAL A 48 -76.09 -27.19 -56.35
N SER A 49 -76.84 -27.89 -57.20
CA SER A 49 -76.75 -27.95 -58.65
C SER A 49 -75.46 -28.44 -59.32
N SER A 50 -75.34 -29.76 -59.46
CA SER A 50 -74.88 -30.36 -60.72
C SER A 50 -76.01 -31.24 -61.25
N ARG A 51 -77.00 -30.62 -61.92
CA ARG A 51 -78.00 -31.34 -62.71
C ARG A 51 -77.37 -31.70 -64.06
N ARG A 52 -76.57 -32.78 -64.11
CA ARG A 52 -76.24 -33.44 -65.39
C ARG A 52 -76.20 -34.97 -65.39
N ASP A 53 -76.53 -35.64 -64.27
CA ASP A 53 -76.47 -37.11 -64.20
C ASP A 53 -77.79 -37.80 -63.81
N ILE A 54 -78.94 -37.16 -64.06
CA ILE A 54 -80.25 -37.84 -64.01
C ILE A 54 -81.10 -37.35 -65.18
N LEU A 55 -80.80 -37.89 -66.35
CA LEU A 55 -81.83 -38.19 -67.33
C LEU A 55 -81.63 -39.67 -67.68
N PRO A 56 -82.58 -40.55 -67.30
CA PRO A 56 -82.77 -41.79 -68.03
C PRO A 56 -82.89 -41.43 -69.51
N HIS A 57 -82.61 -42.37 -70.40
CA HIS A 57 -83.18 -42.35 -71.74
C HIS A 57 -84.71 -42.27 -71.60
N ASP A 58 -85.26 -41.07 -71.38
CA ASP A 58 -86.57 -40.71 -71.87
C ASP A 58 -86.37 -40.65 -73.38
N GLU A 59 -86.45 -41.85 -73.99
CA GLU A 59 -87.20 -41.96 -75.22
C GLU A 59 -88.50 -41.21 -74.95
N ALA A 60 -88.51 -39.91 -75.30
CA ALA A 60 -89.73 -39.16 -75.43
C ALA A 60 -90.68 -40.13 -76.14
N PRO A 61 -91.85 -40.46 -75.55
CA PRO A 61 -92.85 -41.19 -76.30
C PRO A 61 -92.94 -40.41 -77.59
N LYS A 62 -92.64 -41.06 -78.72
CA LYS A 62 -92.92 -40.48 -80.02
C LYS A 62 -94.43 -40.37 -80.02
N GLU A 63 -94.96 -39.32 -79.39
CA GLU A 63 -96.29 -38.83 -79.61
C GLU A 63 -96.33 -38.74 -81.12
N PRO A 64 -97.10 -39.63 -81.77
CA PRO A 64 -97.06 -39.75 -83.20
C PRO A 64 -97.46 -38.39 -83.74
N ASP A 65 -96.43 -37.69 -84.22
CA ASP A 65 -96.40 -36.34 -84.74
C ASP A 65 -97.81 -36.00 -85.24
N GLU A 66 -98.56 -35.21 -84.48
CA GLU A 66 -100.00 -35.02 -84.75
C GLU A 66 -100.19 -34.49 -86.18
N VAL A 67 -99.19 -33.75 -86.67
CA VAL A 67 -99.02 -33.35 -88.06
C VAL A 67 -98.88 -34.56 -88.99
N ALA A 68 -98.05 -35.55 -88.68
CA ALA A 68 -97.91 -36.77 -89.47
C ALA A 68 -99.17 -37.66 -89.42
N LYS A 69 -99.85 -37.75 -88.28
CA LYS A 69 -101.17 -38.39 -88.14
C LYS A 69 -102.23 -37.66 -88.99
N ALA A 70 -102.31 -36.35 -88.89
CA ALA A 70 -103.22 -35.50 -89.67
C ALA A 70 -102.93 -35.61 -91.17
N LYS A 71 -101.65 -35.61 -91.58
CA LYS A 71 -101.23 -35.85 -92.98
C LYS A 71 -101.61 -37.24 -93.49
N SER A 72 -101.50 -38.27 -92.64
CA SER A 72 -101.93 -39.65 -92.95
C SER A 72 -103.45 -39.76 -93.11
N LEU A 73 -104.22 -39.11 -92.22
CA LEU A 73 -105.68 -39.01 -92.31
C LEU A 73 -106.13 -38.23 -93.55
N LEU A 74 -105.49 -37.09 -93.83
CA LEU A 74 -105.73 -36.28 -95.03
C LEU A 74 -105.55 -37.12 -96.31
N ARG A 75 -104.46 -37.90 -96.39
CA ARG A 75 -104.17 -38.79 -97.52
C ARG A 75 -105.26 -39.86 -97.70
N ARG A 76 -105.82 -40.37 -96.60
CA ARG A 76 -106.89 -41.38 -96.59
C ARG A 76 -108.23 -40.82 -97.04
N ILE A 77 -108.60 -39.63 -96.55
CA ILE A 77 -109.86 -38.94 -96.93
C ILE A 77 -109.83 -38.59 -98.42
N LYS A 78 -108.69 -38.10 -98.92
CA LYS A 78 -108.50 -37.76 -100.34
C LYS A 78 -108.66 -38.97 -101.28
N GLY A 79 -108.27 -40.17 -100.84
CA GLY A 79 -108.44 -41.41 -101.61
C GLY A 79 -109.89 -41.96 -101.64
N SER A 80 -110.73 -41.63 -100.65
CA SER A 80 -112.12 -42.12 -100.54
C SER A 80 -113.14 -41.27 -101.32
N CYS A 81 -112.79 -40.09 -101.81
CA CYS A 81 -113.69 -39.18 -102.54
C CYS A 81 -113.90 -39.53 -104.03
N ALA A 82 -113.39 -40.68 -104.51
CA ALA A 82 -113.49 -41.10 -105.92
C ALA A 82 -114.77 -41.89 -106.26
N ASP A 83 -115.48 -42.43 -105.27
CA ASP A 83 -116.69 -43.24 -105.46
C ASP A 83 -117.98 -42.42 -105.27
N ARG A 84 -119.09 -42.81 -105.92
CA ARG A 84 -120.40 -42.10 -105.95
C ARG A 84 -120.98 -41.84 -104.54
N THR A 85 -120.50 -40.81 -103.84
CA THR A 85 -121.05 -40.34 -102.55
C THR A 85 -122.14 -39.31 -102.77
N THR A 86 -123.14 -39.30 -101.87
CA THR A 86 -124.21 -38.29 -101.87
C THR A 86 -123.60 -36.90 -101.64
N HIS A 87 -124.12 -35.87 -102.33
CA HIS A 87 -123.52 -34.53 -102.37
C HIS A 87 -123.21 -33.94 -100.98
N GLN A 88 -124.00 -34.26 -99.96
CA GLN A 88 -123.75 -33.84 -98.56
C GLN A 88 -122.50 -34.47 -97.95
N GLU A 89 -122.23 -35.76 -98.18
CA GLU A 89 -121.05 -36.46 -97.67
C GLU A 89 -119.77 -35.91 -98.30
N TYR A 90 -119.82 -35.55 -99.59
CA TYR A 90 -118.71 -34.90 -100.27
C TYR A 90 -118.38 -33.54 -99.63
N ILE A 91 -119.40 -32.74 -99.30
CA ILE A 91 -119.21 -31.45 -98.62
C ILE A 91 -118.61 -31.64 -97.23
N VAL A 92 -119.06 -32.64 -96.47
CA VAL A 92 -118.50 -32.95 -95.13
C VAL A 92 -117.04 -33.39 -95.24
N LYS A 93 -116.70 -34.32 -96.13
CA LYS A 93 -115.32 -34.78 -96.36
C LYS A 93 -114.41 -33.65 -96.85
N GLN A 94 -114.90 -32.75 -97.70
CA GLN A 94 -114.15 -31.57 -98.13
C GLN A 94 -113.88 -30.62 -96.95
N ARG A 95 -114.88 -30.37 -96.09
CA ARG A 95 -114.68 -29.56 -94.88
C ARG A 95 -113.68 -30.20 -93.91
N GLU A 96 -113.75 -31.52 -93.71
CA GLU A 96 -112.78 -32.26 -92.89
C GLU A 96 -111.36 -32.16 -93.48
N MET A 97 -111.22 -32.29 -94.80
CA MET A 97 -109.95 -32.12 -95.50
C MET A 97 -109.39 -30.70 -95.32
N PHE A 98 -110.20 -29.66 -95.52
CA PHE A 98 -109.79 -28.27 -95.29
C PHE A 98 -109.43 -27.99 -93.84
N MET A 99 -110.16 -28.54 -92.87
CA MET A 99 -109.85 -28.36 -91.44
C MET A 99 -108.52 -29.03 -91.06
N LEU A 100 -108.25 -30.23 -91.59
CA LEU A 100 -106.97 -30.91 -91.38
C LEU A 100 -105.83 -30.20 -92.12
N GLU A 101 -106.04 -29.73 -93.35
CA GLU A 101 -105.06 -28.90 -94.07
C GLU A 101 -104.75 -27.61 -93.31
N TYR A 102 -105.77 -26.94 -92.78
CA TYR A 102 -105.62 -25.75 -91.95
C TYR A 102 -104.89 -26.06 -90.64
N SER A 103 -105.23 -27.14 -89.94
CA SER A 103 -104.56 -27.50 -88.68
C SER A 103 -103.08 -27.83 -88.90
N ILE A 104 -102.75 -28.57 -89.97
CA ILE A 104 -101.37 -28.84 -90.38
C ILE A 104 -100.66 -27.53 -90.72
N ALA A 105 -101.31 -26.62 -91.46
CA ALA A 105 -100.73 -25.34 -91.81
C ALA A 105 -100.43 -24.47 -90.57
N VAL A 106 -101.36 -24.41 -89.61
CA VAL A 106 -101.18 -23.69 -88.34
C VAL A 106 -100.07 -24.32 -87.50
N GLN A 107 -100.05 -25.65 -87.37
CA GLN A 107 -99.00 -26.36 -86.62
C GLN A 107 -97.62 -26.20 -87.27
N ASN A 108 -97.52 -26.27 -88.60
CA ASN A 108 -96.27 -26.00 -89.31
C ASN A 108 -95.82 -24.54 -89.10
N ALA A 109 -96.75 -23.58 -89.16
CA ALA A 109 -96.44 -22.17 -88.92
C ALA A 109 -95.97 -21.91 -87.47
N GLU A 110 -96.56 -22.59 -86.49
CA GLU A 110 -96.13 -22.50 -85.09
C GLU A 110 -94.79 -23.21 -84.86
N LEU A 111 -94.55 -24.36 -85.49
CA LEU A 111 -93.24 -25.01 -85.48
C LEU A 111 -92.16 -24.12 -86.10
N ASP A 112 -92.46 -23.44 -87.21
CA ASP A 112 -91.54 -22.49 -87.83
C ASP A 112 -91.30 -21.26 -86.93
N ARG A 113 -92.31 -20.80 -86.19
CA ARG A 113 -92.16 -19.75 -85.16
C ARG A 113 -91.25 -20.20 -84.03
N LEU A 114 -91.47 -21.41 -83.48
CA LEU A 114 -90.66 -21.96 -82.39
C LEU A 114 -89.23 -22.24 -82.83
N LYS A 115 -89.02 -22.75 -84.05
CA LYS A 115 -87.68 -22.92 -84.63
C LYS A 115 -86.96 -21.58 -84.74
N LYS A 116 -87.63 -20.54 -85.25
CA LYS A 116 -87.06 -19.19 -85.29
C LYS A 116 -86.72 -18.65 -83.90
N LEU A 117 -87.57 -18.91 -82.90
CA LEU A 117 -87.33 -18.51 -81.53
C LEU A 117 -86.12 -19.26 -80.95
N ALA A 118 -86.07 -20.59 -81.09
CA ALA A 118 -84.96 -21.43 -80.66
C ALA A 118 -83.64 -21.01 -81.33
N GLU A 119 -83.63 -20.80 -82.65
CA GLU A 119 -82.46 -20.26 -83.36
C GLU A 119 -82.04 -18.89 -82.83
N SER A 120 -83.00 -18.02 -82.48
CA SER A 120 -82.68 -16.70 -81.93
C SER A 120 -82.10 -16.77 -80.52
N GLU A 121 -82.57 -17.72 -79.70
CA GLU A 121 -82.05 -17.96 -78.35
C GLU A 121 -80.68 -18.65 -78.40
N GLU A 122 -80.51 -19.64 -79.29
CA GLU A 122 -79.22 -20.29 -79.54
C GLU A 122 -78.18 -19.28 -80.03
N ARG A 123 -78.54 -18.35 -80.93
CA ARG A 123 -77.65 -17.24 -81.32
C ARG A 123 -77.25 -16.39 -80.12
N LYS A 124 -78.17 -16.06 -79.21
CA LYS A 124 -77.86 -15.26 -78.00
C LYS A 124 -76.94 -16.04 -77.04
N LEU A 125 -77.20 -17.34 -76.86
CA LEU A 125 -76.37 -18.21 -76.04
C LEU A 125 -74.96 -18.34 -76.63
N ASN A 126 -74.84 -18.56 -77.94
CA ASN A 126 -73.55 -18.63 -78.63
C ASN A 126 -72.77 -17.32 -78.51
N ILE A 127 -73.44 -16.16 -78.60
CA ILE A 127 -72.80 -14.86 -78.37
C ILE A 127 -72.32 -14.74 -76.91
N ALA A 128 -73.16 -15.13 -75.95
CA ALA A 128 -72.78 -15.08 -74.53
C ALA A 128 -71.62 -16.04 -74.20
N GLU A 129 -71.62 -17.24 -74.77
CA GLU A 129 -70.53 -18.21 -74.65
C GLU A 129 -69.23 -17.63 -75.23
N GLN A 130 -69.27 -17.07 -76.44
CA GLN A 130 -68.11 -16.40 -77.04
C GLN A 130 -67.61 -15.21 -76.21
N CYS A 131 -68.51 -14.41 -75.63
CA CYS A 131 -68.12 -13.32 -74.73
C CYS A 131 -67.43 -13.85 -73.47
N LEU A 132 -67.95 -14.92 -72.86
CA LEU A 132 -67.33 -15.54 -71.68
C LEU A 132 -65.99 -16.19 -72.00
N GLU A 133 -65.85 -16.81 -73.18
CA GLU A 133 -64.57 -17.34 -73.67
C GLU A 133 -63.55 -16.22 -73.87
N GLN A 134 -63.97 -15.08 -74.45
CA GLN A 134 -63.12 -13.90 -74.59
C GLN A 134 -62.70 -13.33 -73.23
N ASP A 135 -63.64 -13.19 -72.29
CA ASP A 135 -63.33 -12.71 -70.94
C ASP A 135 -62.38 -13.66 -70.22
N ALA A 136 -62.58 -14.97 -70.32
CA ALA A 136 -61.67 -15.98 -69.75
C ALA A 136 -60.25 -15.87 -70.35
N ALA A 137 -60.14 -15.69 -71.66
CA ALA A 137 -58.86 -15.46 -72.32
C ALA A 137 -58.19 -14.17 -71.84
N LEU A 138 -58.95 -13.08 -71.68
CA LEU A 138 -58.45 -11.81 -71.14
C LEU A 138 -58.00 -11.94 -69.69
N PHE A 139 -58.70 -12.72 -68.86
CA PHE A 139 -58.28 -13.00 -67.48
C PHE A 139 -56.98 -13.80 -67.43
N ASP A 140 -56.82 -14.81 -68.30
CA ASP A 140 -55.58 -15.59 -68.38
C ASP A 140 -54.41 -14.72 -68.86
N GLU A 141 -54.64 -13.82 -69.81
CA GLU A 141 -53.64 -12.82 -70.22
C GLU A 141 -53.29 -11.87 -69.08
N PHE A 142 -54.29 -11.37 -68.34
CA PHE A 142 -54.08 -10.51 -67.18
C PHE A 142 -53.26 -11.21 -66.09
N LEU A 143 -53.55 -12.48 -65.79
CA LEU A 143 -52.77 -13.26 -64.81
C LEU A 143 -51.34 -13.47 -65.29
N LYS A 144 -51.13 -13.80 -66.57
CA LYS A 144 -49.79 -13.93 -67.15
C LYS A 144 -49.02 -12.61 -67.05
N ASP A 145 -49.66 -11.48 -67.32
CA ASP A 145 -48.99 -10.18 -67.27
C ASP A 145 -48.76 -9.71 -65.83
N ASN A 146 -49.65 -10.03 -64.90
CA ASN A 146 -49.44 -9.78 -63.47
C ASN A 146 -48.29 -10.64 -62.92
N ASP A 147 -48.26 -11.93 -63.25
CA ASP A 147 -47.20 -12.85 -62.85
C ASP A 147 -45.86 -12.38 -63.42
N LYS A 148 -45.80 -12.03 -64.71
CA LYS A 148 -44.60 -11.42 -65.33
C LYS A 148 -44.19 -10.16 -64.58
N SER A 149 -45.11 -9.23 -64.35
CA SER A 149 -44.82 -7.96 -63.66
C SER A 149 -44.33 -8.19 -62.22
N SER A 150 -44.90 -9.16 -61.51
CA SER A 150 -44.50 -9.53 -60.15
C SER A 150 -43.09 -10.15 -60.12
N ILE A 151 -42.78 -11.03 -61.08
CA ILE A 151 -41.46 -11.63 -61.24
C ILE A 151 -40.44 -10.55 -61.62
N GLU A 152 -40.79 -9.63 -62.51
CA GLU A 152 -39.95 -8.47 -62.85
C GLU A 152 -39.70 -7.59 -61.62
N ALA A 153 -40.71 -7.31 -60.79
CA ALA A 153 -40.54 -6.55 -59.56
C ALA A 153 -39.63 -7.28 -58.55
N ILE A 154 -39.79 -8.59 -58.38
CA ILE A 154 -38.95 -9.42 -57.50
C ILE A 154 -37.50 -9.44 -58.01
N THR A 155 -37.31 -9.70 -59.30
CA THR A 155 -35.98 -9.76 -59.91
C THR A 155 -35.27 -8.41 -59.84
N ASN A 156 -35.98 -7.29 -60.06
CA ASN A 156 -35.43 -5.96 -59.87
C ASN A 156 -35.05 -5.68 -58.41
N ALA A 157 -35.91 -6.04 -57.45
CA ALA A 157 -35.61 -5.91 -56.02
C ALA A 157 -34.41 -6.77 -55.60
N GLU A 158 -34.28 -7.99 -56.14
CA GLU A 158 -33.12 -8.85 -55.91
C GLU A 158 -31.85 -8.25 -56.53
N GLN A 159 -31.92 -7.70 -57.74
CA GLN A 159 -30.78 -7.04 -58.36
C GLN A 159 -30.32 -5.82 -57.54
N GLU A 160 -31.25 -5.01 -57.05
CA GLU A 160 -30.95 -3.88 -56.17
C GLU A 160 -30.38 -4.35 -54.83
N ALA A 161 -30.92 -5.41 -54.23
CA ALA A 161 -30.38 -6.01 -53.01
C ALA A 161 -28.95 -6.54 -53.21
N ARG A 162 -28.67 -7.16 -54.36
CA ARG A 162 -27.31 -7.62 -54.74
C ARG A 162 -26.36 -6.44 -54.90
N LYS A 163 -26.76 -5.37 -55.61
CA LYS A 163 -25.97 -4.14 -55.74
C LYS A 163 -25.67 -3.52 -54.37
N ARG A 164 -26.68 -3.44 -53.49
CA ARG A 164 -26.51 -2.96 -52.10
C ARG A 164 -25.55 -3.84 -51.31
N SER A 165 -25.67 -5.17 -51.40
CA SER A 165 -24.76 -6.09 -50.73
C SER A 165 -23.31 -5.89 -51.20
N ALA A 166 -23.09 -5.76 -52.51
CA ALA A 166 -21.76 -5.51 -53.06
C ALA A 166 -21.14 -4.20 -52.55
N ILE A 167 -21.92 -3.11 -52.50
CA ILE A 167 -21.46 -1.83 -51.92
C ILE A 167 -21.14 -1.98 -50.43
N VAL A 168 -21.94 -2.72 -49.66
CA VAL A 168 -21.67 -2.96 -48.24
C VAL A 168 -20.38 -3.75 -48.05
N ASP A 169 -20.11 -4.74 -48.89
CA ASP A 169 -18.87 -5.51 -48.83
C ASP A 169 -17.65 -4.65 -49.23
N GLU A 170 -17.79 -3.75 -50.20
CA GLU A 170 -16.77 -2.75 -50.53
C GLU A 170 -16.51 -1.79 -49.36
N ILE A 171 -17.57 -1.27 -48.72
CA ILE A 171 -17.44 -0.42 -47.51
C ILE A 171 -16.71 -1.18 -46.40
N ARG A 172 -17.00 -2.47 -46.20
CA ARG A 172 -16.29 -3.31 -45.22
C ARG A 172 -14.81 -3.44 -45.57
N GLN A 173 -14.48 -3.72 -46.83
CA GLN A 173 -13.09 -3.80 -47.28
C GLN A 173 -12.34 -2.48 -47.07
N LEU A 174 -12.94 -1.35 -47.47
CA LEU A 174 -12.38 -0.02 -47.25
C LEU A 174 -12.24 0.31 -45.76
N SER A 175 -13.19 -0.11 -44.91
CA SER A 175 -13.11 0.10 -43.46
C SER A 175 -11.94 -0.67 -42.84
N VAL A 176 -11.69 -1.91 -43.29
CA VAL A 176 -10.53 -2.70 -42.85
C VAL A 176 -9.22 -2.03 -43.31
N GLN A 177 -9.15 -1.54 -44.55
CA GLN A 177 -7.98 -0.79 -45.04
C GLN A 177 -7.76 0.49 -44.24
N GLN A 178 -8.81 1.23 -43.91
CA GLN A 178 -8.74 2.43 -43.08
C GLN A 178 -8.18 2.10 -41.69
N GLN A 179 -8.64 1.02 -41.06
CA GLN A 179 -8.11 0.58 -39.77
C GLN A 179 -6.63 0.20 -39.85
N LYS A 180 -6.22 -0.50 -40.91
CA LYS A 180 -4.80 -0.84 -41.15
C LYS A 180 -3.93 0.41 -41.29
N LEU A 181 -4.35 1.37 -42.13
CA LEU A 181 -3.64 2.63 -42.31
C LEU A 181 -3.61 3.47 -41.03
N THR A 182 -4.68 3.45 -40.24
CA THR A 182 -4.74 4.16 -38.94
C THR A 182 -3.77 3.55 -37.94
N ALA A 183 -3.72 2.22 -37.85
CA ALA A 183 -2.76 1.52 -37.00
C ALA A 183 -1.31 1.79 -37.42
N GLU A 184 -1.03 1.79 -38.72
CA GLU A 184 0.28 2.16 -39.26
C GLU A 184 0.64 3.61 -38.96
N ASN A 185 -0.31 4.55 -39.12
CA ASN A 185 -0.09 5.96 -38.78
C ASN A 185 0.24 6.13 -37.29
N ASN A 186 -0.46 5.42 -36.40
CA ASN A 186 -0.18 5.45 -34.97
C ASN A 186 1.20 4.85 -34.65
N ARG A 187 1.57 3.74 -35.30
CA ARG A 187 2.92 3.16 -35.17
C ARG A 187 3.99 4.16 -35.59
N LEU A 188 3.83 4.77 -36.75
CA LEU A 188 4.77 5.76 -37.28
C LEU A 188 4.84 7.00 -36.37
N ARG A 189 3.72 7.47 -35.81
CA ARG A 189 3.71 8.56 -34.81
C ARG A 189 4.51 8.22 -33.56
N SER A 190 4.38 7.00 -33.02
CA SER A 190 5.20 6.54 -31.88
C SER A 190 6.69 6.56 -32.21
N VAL A 191 7.05 6.02 -33.37
CA VAL A 191 8.45 6.00 -33.84
C VAL A 191 9.01 7.42 -34.02
N VAL A 192 8.22 8.34 -34.57
CA VAL A 192 8.61 9.76 -34.69
C VAL A 192 8.79 10.40 -33.31
N GLN A 193 7.95 10.06 -32.33
CA GLN A 193 8.09 10.56 -30.96
C GLN A 193 9.36 10.03 -30.29
N GLU A 194 9.69 8.75 -30.49
CA GLU A 194 10.94 8.14 -30.00
C GLU A 194 12.16 8.82 -30.64
N TYR A 195 12.17 9.00 -31.96
CA TYR A 195 13.25 9.71 -32.66
C TYR A 195 13.36 11.19 -32.25
N ARG A 196 12.24 11.85 -31.94
CA ARG A 196 12.26 13.20 -31.36
C ARG A 196 12.89 13.19 -29.96
N GLY A 197 12.60 12.18 -29.15
CA GLY A 197 13.26 11.94 -27.87
C GLY A 197 14.78 11.76 -28.02
N TYR A 198 15.22 10.91 -28.95
CA TYR A 198 16.64 10.70 -29.24
C TYR A 198 17.31 11.97 -29.76
N LYS A 199 16.64 12.73 -30.63
CA LYS A 199 17.14 14.03 -31.09
C LYS A 199 17.38 14.98 -29.92
N LEU A 200 16.39 15.14 -29.03
CA LEU A 200 16.51 16.01 -27.86
C LEU A 200 17.63 15.55 -26.92
N PHE A 201 17.75 14.24 -26.71
CA PHE A 201 18.84 13.66 -25.93
C PHE A 201 20.21 14.00 -26.53
N LEU A 202 20.39 13.80 -27.83
CA LEU A 202 21.63 14.17 -28.52
C LEU A 202 21.89 15.68 -28.44
N GLU A 203 20.86 16.54 -28.54
CA GLU A 203 21.02 17.99 -28.35
C GLU A 203 21.45 18.37 -26.92
N CYS A 204 21.14 17.56 -25.91
CA CYS A 204 21.62 17.76 -24.54
C CYS A 204 23.08 17.32 -24.35
N LEU A 205 23.56 16.36 -25.14
CA LEU A 205 24.96 15.94 -25.12
C LEU A 205 25.90 16.91 -25.85
N VAL A 206 25.38 17.78 -26.72
CA VAL A 206 26.20 18.80 -27.39
C VAL A 206 26.71 19.82 -26.37
N PRO A 207 28.02 20.11 -26.32
CA PRO A 207 28.59 21.10 -25.42
C PRO A 207 27.93 22.48 -25.55
N GLU A 208 27.73 23.17 -24.40
CA GLU A 208 27.05 24.46 -24.30
C GLU A 208 27.49 25.57 -25.28
N PRO A 209 28.79 25.78 -25.61
CA PRO A 209 29.17 26.81 -26.59
C PRO A 209 28.64 26.48 -28.00
N HIS A 210 28.65 25.21 -28.40
CA HIS A 210 28.12 24.76 -29.69
C HIS A 210 26.59 24.75 -29.71
N ARG A 211 25.97 24.36 -28.60
CA ARG A 211 24.51 24.35 -28.44
C ARG A 211 23.93 25.76 -28.52
N SER A 212 24.51 26.70 -27.79
CA SER A 212 24.08 28.10 -27.76
C SER A 212 24.26 28.80 -29.12
N GLY A 213 25.39 28.57 -29.79
CA GLY A 213 25.63 29.10 -31.15
C GLY A 213 24.59 28.60 -32.16
N ARG A 214 24.27 27.30 -32.14
CA ARG A 214 23.21 26.72 -33.00
C ARG A 214 21.83 27.30 -32.70
N GLN A 215 21.49 27.51 -31.42
CA GLN A 215 20.23 28.13 -31.04
C GLN A 215 20.09 29.56 -31.53
N LEU A 216 21.16 30.36 -31.48
CA LEU A 216 21.18 31.73 -32.02
C LEU A 216 20.97 31.72 -33.53
N ILE A 217 21.68 30.87 -34.27
CA ILE A 217 21.51 30.71 -35.72
C ILE A 217 20.07 30.29 -36.06
N ARG A 218 19.49 29.35 -35.30
CA ARG A 218 18.07 28.95 -35.46
C ARG A 218 17.12 30.12 -35.21
N GLN A 219 17.35 30.92 -34.18
CA GLN A 219 16.53 32.10 -33.89
C GLN A 219 16.64 33.15 -35.00
N GLU A 220 17.84 33.44 -35.48
CA GLU A 220 18.08 34.37 -36.60
C GLU A 220 17.38 33.92 -37.88
N ARG A 221 17.50 32.63 -38.25
CA ARG A 221 16.80 32.04 -39.39
C ARG A 221 15.27 32.16 -39.25
N ARG A 222 14.73 31.89 -38.06
CA ARG A 222 13.28 32.03 -37.77
C ARG A 222 12.83 33.48 -37.91
N LEU A 223 13.60 34.43 -37.40
CA LEU A 223 13.31 35.87 -37.54
C LEU A 223 13.40 36.33 -39.00
N ALA A 224 14.39 35.86 -39.76
CA ALA A 224 14.53 36.16 -41.18
C ALA A 224 13.34 35.61 -42.00
N LYS A 225 12.89 34.39 -41.72
CA LYS A 225 11.73 33.77 -42.38
C LYS A 225 10.42 34.49 -42.01
N ALA A 226 10.26 34.88 -40.75
CA ALA A 226 9.11 35.69 -40.31
C ALA A 226 9.06 37.04 -41.04
N ARG A 227 10.22 37.71 -41.17
CA ARG A 227 10.35 38.95 -41.96
C ARG A 227 10.02 38.72 -43.44
N ALA A 228 10.56 37.67 -44.05
CA ALA A 228 10.26 37.31 -45.44
C ALA A 228 8.77 36.99 -45.67
N ARG A 229 8.10 36.35 -44.71
CA ARG A 229 6.66 36.04 -44.75
C ARG A 229 5.81 37.32 -44.63
N GLU A 230 6.19 38.24 -43.75
CA GLU A 230 5.55 39.55 -43.62
C GLU A 230 5.77 40.40 -44.89
N GLU A 231 6.96 40.38 -45.48
CA GLU A 231 7.24 41.03 -46.76
C GLU A 231 6.44 40.43 -47.92
N ALA A 232 6.30 39.10 -47.98
CA ALA A 232 5.46 38.43 -48.96
C ALA A 232 3.98 38.82 -48.81
N ARG A 233 3.47 38.89 -47.58
CA ARG A 233 2.11 39.38 -47.30
C ARG A 233 1.92 40.83 -47.73
N ARG A 234 2.92 41.70 -47.48
CA ARG A 234 2.91 43.09 -47.94
C ARG A 234 2.89 43.18 -49.47
N LYS A 235 3.71 42.38 -50.17
CA LYS A 235 3.73 42.33 -51.65
C LYS A 235 2.40 41.87 -52.26
N LEU A 236 1.70 40.93 -51.62
CA LEU A 236 0.34 40.51 -52.01
C LEU A 236 -0.73 41.59 -51.79
N THR A 237 -0.46 42.59 -50.95
CA THR A 237 -1.42 43.66 -50.61
C THR A 237 -1.24 44.91 -51.49
N VAL A 238 -0.17 45.00 -52.30
CA VAL A 238 0.10 46.11 -53.23
C VAL A 238 -0.37 45.73 -54.65
N GLN A 239 -1.67 45.60 -54.83
CA GLN A 239 -2.31 45.89 -56.13
C GLN A 239 -3.17 47.14 -55.94
N PRO A 240 -3.03 48.18 -56.77
CA PRO A 240 -3.77 49.43 -56.59
C PRO A 240 -5.24 49.22 -56.99
N PRO A 241 -6.23 49.70 -56.20
CA PRO A 241 -7.62 49.68 -56.63
C PRO A 241 -7.82 50.74 -57.71
N LEU A 242 -8.13 50.30 -58.93
CA LEU A 242 -8.66 51.19 -59.96
C LEU A 242 -10.05 51.69 -59.53
N SER A 243 -10.19 53.00 -59.65
CA SER A 243 -11.28 53.90 -59.27
C SER A 243 -12.68 53.52 -59.77
N VAL A 244 -13.67 53.49 -58.87
CA VAL A 244 -15.06 53.88 -59.15
C VAL A 244 -15.61 54.69 -57.95
N PRO A 245 -16.27 55.85 -58.15
CA PRO A 245 -16.68 56.75 -57.06
C PRO A 245 -17.93 56.30 -56.28
N PRO A 246 -18.21 56.94 -55.13
CA PRO A 246 -19.03 56.38 -54.06
C PRO A 246 -20.50 56.79 -54.19
N ASP A 247 -21.41 55.87 -53.84
CA ASP A 247 -22.58 56.32 -53.09
C ASP A 247 -23.34 55.20 -52.32
N ILE A 248 -23.74 55.61 -51.11
CA ILE A 248 -24.94 55.20 -50.36
C ILE A 248 -24.96 53.86 -49.59
N ARG A 249 -24.62 54.03 -48.30
CA ARG A 249 -25.36 53.60 -47.09
C ARG A 249 -25.60 52.09 -46.87
N ARG A 250 -24.81 51.61 -45.89
CA ARG A 250 -25.09 50.50 -44.97
C ARG A 250 -26.58 50.44 -44.58
N ARG A 251 -27.20 49.27 -44.73
CA ARG A 251 -28.46 48.94 -44.08
C ARG A 251 -28.29 47.70 -43.22
N THR A 252 -28.35 47.93 -41.92
CA THR A 252 -28.51 46.90 -40.88
C THR A 252 -29.88 46.25 -41.04
N SER A 253 -29.98 44.93 -40.89
CA SER A 253 -31.26 44.24 -40.72
C SER A 253 -31.29 43.47 -39.41
N PHE A 254 -32.33 43.80 -38.65
CA PHE A 254 -32.60 43.44 -37.27
C PHE A 254 -32.99 41.97 -37.09
N MET A 255 -32.64 41.42 -35.93
CA MET A 255 -33.20 40.18 -35.39
C MET A 255 -34.68 40.34 -35.03
N VAL A 256 -35.52 39.42 -35.50
CA VAL A 256 -36.87 39.22 -34.96
C VAL A 256 -36.84 38.08 -33.94
N ARG A 257 -37.08 38.44 -32.69
CA ARG A 257 -37.37 37.54 -31.57
C ARG A 257 -38.89 37.57 -31.39
N ARG A 258 -39.59 36.44 -31.55
CA ARG A 258 -40.98 36.27 -31.09
C ARG A 258 -41.03 35.29 -29.93
N LYS A 259 -41.73 35.71 -28.88
CA LYS A 259 -41.92 35.04 -27.59
C LYS A 259 -43.43 34.86 -27.38
N SER A 260 -43.81 33.70 -26.81
CA SER A 260 -45.02 33.36 -26.03
C SER A 260 -46.39 33.53 -26.72
N THR A 261 -47.45 32.73 -26.51
CA THR A 261 -47.82 31.69 -25.53
C THR A 261 -49.15 31.10 -26.01
N LEU A 262 -49.39 29.79 -25.80
CA LEU A 262 -50.58 29.19 -25.16
C LEU A 262 -50.71 27.70 -25.53
N ARG A 263 -50.92 26.90 -24.48
CA ARG A 263 -51.18 25.44 -24.41
C ARG A 263 -52.67 25.14 -24.71
N PRO A 264 -53.14 23.89 -24.98
CA PRO A 264 -53.02 22.70 -24.10
C PRO A 264 -52.58 21.38 -24.81
N SER A 265 -51.83 20.49 -24.13
CA SER A 265 -52.26 19.14 -23.61
C SER A 265 -52.93 18.24 -24.67
N VAL A 266 -52.45 17.04 -25.01
CA VAL A 266 -52.41 15.82 -24.16
C VAL A 266 -51.37 14.79 -24.67
N THR A 267 -50.66 14.18 -23.71
CA THR A 267 -50.12 12.81 -23.63
C THR A 267 -49.99 11.93 -24.90
N SER A 268 -48.77 11.49 -25.23
CA SER A 268 -48.34 10.08 -25.09
C SER A 268 -46.92 9.82 -25.62
N LYS A 269 -46.09 9.31 -24.70
CA LYS A 269 -45.06 8.27 -24.81
C LYS A 269 -44.35 8.04 -26.16
N SER A 270 -43.04 8.32 -26.15
CA SER A 270 -41.97 7.59 -26.86
C SER A 270 -42.07 6.06 -26.64
N PRO A 271 -41.48 5.18 -27.49
CA PRO A 271 -40.11 5.21 -28.05
C PRO A 271 -40.09 4.86 -29.56
N THR A 272 -39.01 4.79 -30.35
CA THR A 272 -37.58 4.57 -30.11
C THR A 272 -36.84 5.00 -31.38
N SER A 273 -35.63 5.51 -31.17
CA SER A 273 -34.59 5.94 -32.09
C SER A 273 -34.05 4.87 -33.03
N VAL A 274 -33.78 5.23 -34.30
CA VAL A 274 -32.60 4.78 -35.09
C VAL A 274 -32.33 5.75 -36.25
N SER A 275 -31.04 5.87 -36.60
CA SER A 275 -30.39 6.88 -37.45
C SER A 275 -30.22 8.24 -36.75
N SER A 276 -29.05 8.86 -36.71
CA SER A 276 -27.99 8.91 -37.72
C SER A 276 -26.64 9.26 -37.09
N SER A 277 -25.58 8.69 -37.65
CA SER A 277 -24.19 9.11 -37.71
C SER A 277 -23.61 10.07 -36.65
N PRO A 278 -22.48 9.73 -36.01
CA PRO A 278 -21.76 10.66 -35.15
C PRO A 278 -21.16 11.79 -35.98
N ARG A 279 -21.75 12.98 -35.87
CA ARG A 279 -21.06 14.24 -36.15
C ARG A 279 -20.00 14.43 -35.08
N THR A 280 -18.76 14.13 -35.43
CA THR A 280 -17.59 14.56 -34.66
C THR A 280 -17.60 16.09 -34.53
N PRO A 281 -17.46 16.67 -33.33
CA PRO A 281 -17.33 18.11 -33.17
C PRO A 281 -15.99 18.55 -33.77
N ARG A 282 -16.05 19.31 -34.86
CA ARG A 282 -14.93 20.06 -35.42
C ARG A 282 -14.66 21.26 -34.50
N ALA A 283 -13.99 20.99 -33.38
CA ALA A 283 -13.55 21.99 -32.41
C ALA A 283 -12.18 21.60 -31.85
N SER A 284 -11.16 21.62 -32.70
CA SER A 284 -9.73 21.75 -32.34
C SER A 284 -8.87 21.55 -33.61
N SER A 285 -8.67 22.61 -34.39
CA SER A 285 -7.60 22.64 -35.40
C SER A 285 -6.92 24.02 -35.42
N SER A 286 -6.71 24.58 -34.22
CA SER A 286 -5.94 25.80 -33.99
C SER A 286 -4.67 25.53 -33.18
N ILE A 287 -4.25 24.26 -33.09
CA ILE A 287 -3.00 23.85 -32.44
C ILE A 287 -2.34 22.88 -33.44
N ASP A 288 -1.09 23.18 -33.78
CA ASP A 288 -0.14 22.38 -34.56
C ASP A 288 -0.06 22.52 -36.11
N GLU A 289 -0.55 23.60 -36.71
CA GLU A 289 0.00 23.97 -38.04
C GLU A 289 1.36 24.67 -37.94
N GLU A 290 1.68 25.35 -36.82
CA GLU A 290 3.01 25.99 -36.66
C GLU A 290 4.15 24.99 -36.39
N GLN A 291 3.85 23.77 -35.91
CA GLN A 291 4.88 22.74 -35.67
C GLN A 291 5.27 21.97 -36.93
N LEU A 292 4.38 21.82 -37.91
CA LEU A 292 4.67 21.10 -39.14
C LEU A 292 5.57 21.90 -40.10
N VAL A 293 5.43 23.23 -40.16
CA VAL A 293 6.27 24.11 -41.00
C VAL A 293 7.69 24.28 -40.44
N SER A 294 7.95 23.86 -39.20
CA SER A 294 9.30 23.91 -38.60
C SER A 294 10.16 22.69 -38.94
N SER A 295 9.57 21.60 -39.47
CA SER A 295 10.28 20.32 -39.66
C SER A 295 11.14 20.25 -40.92
N SER A 296 10.84 21.04 -41.96
CA SER A 296 11.60 20.99 -43.22
C SER A 296 12.94 21.72 -43.18
N ASP A 297 13.21 22.58 -42.20
CA ASP A 297 14.48 23.34 -42.13
C ASP A 297 15.51 22.68 -41.18
N GLU A 298 15.14 21.63 -40.43
CA GLU A 298 16.05 20.96 -39.48
C GLU A 298 16.89 19.86 -40.13
N THR A 299 16.57 19.45 -41.36
CA THR A 299 17.31 18.42 -42.12
C THR A 299 18.59 18.93 -42.78
N GLU A 300 18.79 20.26 -42.83
CA GLU A 300 19.96 20.92 -43.45
C GLU A 300 21.01 21.39 -42.42
N GLU A 301 20.87 21.04 -41.14
CA GLU A 301 21.87 21.38 -40.13
C GLU A 301 22.90 20.25 -39.99
N ASP A 302 24.19 20.61 -40.08
CA ASP A 302 25.28 19.68 -39.79
C ASP A 302 25.11 19.05 -38.39
N LEU A 303 25.06 17.72 -38.35
CA LEU A 303 24.99 16.96 -37.11
C LEU A 303 26.31 17.14 -36.35
N PHE A 304 26.22 17.42 -35.05
CA PHE A 304 27.41 17.57 -34.20
C PHE A 304 28.15 16.23 -34.03
N PHE A 305 27.40 15.14 -33.88
CA PHE A 305 27.95 13.80 -33.79
C PHE A 305 27.98 13.15 -35.18
N THR A 306 29.16 12.71 -35.61
CA THR A 306 29.38 12.08 -36.92
C THR A 306 29.57 10.57 -36.82
N SER A 307 29.97 10.06 -35.66
CA SER A 307 30.03 8.62 -35.36
C SER A 307 29.25 8.30 -34.08
N VAL A 308 28.68 7.11 -34.02
CA VAL A 308 28.01 6.56 -32.83
C VAL A 308 29.01 6.41 -31.67
N ASP A 309 30.26 6.10 -31.97
CA ASP A 309 31.31 5.88 -30.97
C ASP A 309 31.54 7.13 -30.10
N GLN A 310 31.38 8.34 -30.66
CA GLN A 310 31.51 9.60 -29.91
C GLN A 310 30.46 9.72 -28.81
N VAL A 311 29.23 9.26 -29.08
CA VAL A 311 28.14 9.29 -28.09
C VAL A 311 28.34 8.20 -27.05
N LEU A 312 28.80 7.02 -27.46
CA LEU A 312 29.11 5.91 -26.54
C LEU A 312 30.28 6.25 -25.61
N GLU A 313 31.30 6.95 -26.11
CA GLU A 313 32.43 7.43 -25.30
C GLU A 313 31.95 8.45 -24.25
N ILE A 314 31.13 9.42 -24.63
CA ILE A 314 30.51 10.38 -23.68
C ILE A 314 29.66 9.65 -22.63
N LEU A 315 28.90 8.62 -23.04
CA LEU A 315 28.12 7.81 -22.10
C LEU A 315 29.02 7.03 -21.14
N ALA A 316 30.09 6.40 -21.63
CA ALA A 316 31.06 5.70 -20.80
C ALA A 316 31.76 6.65 -19.82
N ASP A 317 32.12 7.85 -20.26
CA ASP A 317 32.69 8.90 -19.40
C ASP A 317 31.71 9.37 -18.33
N LEU A 318 30.43 9.55 -18.69
CA LEU A 318 29.36 9.91 -17.75
C LEU A 318 29.07 8.77 -16.77
N GLU A 319 29.09 7.52 -17.23
CA GLU A 319 28.97 6.35 -16.37
C GLU A 319 30.14 6.28 -15.39
N GLU A 320 31.37 6.46 -15.86
CA GLU A 320 32.56 6.48 -15.01
C GLU A 320 32.52 7.65 -14.02
N ALA A 321 32.14 8.85 -14.46
CA ALA A 321 31.96 10.01 -13.60
C ALA A 321 30.88 9.79 -12.54
N ASN A 322 29.75 9.19 -12.91
CA ASN A 322 28.68 8.83 -11.97
C ASN A 322 29.13 7.77 -10.97
N LEU A 323 29.89 6.76 -11.41
CA LEU A 323 30.46 5.74 -10.52
C LEU A 323 31.50 6.34 -9.56
N ARG A 324 32.36 7.24 -10.05
CA ARG A 324 33.31 8.00 -9.22
C ARG A 324 32.57 8.88 -8.20
N LEU A 325 31.50 9.56 -8.62
CA LEU A 325 30.68 10.38 -7.72
C LEU A 325 30.00 9.52 -6.66
N LEU A 326 29.42 8.39 -7.05
CA LEU A 326 28.78 7.45 -6.13
C LEU A 326 29.80 6.92 -5.11
N ARG A 327 31.01 6.58 -5.56
CA ARG A 327 32.10 6.17 -4.68
C ARG A 327 32.51 7.28 -3.72
N HIS A 328 32.69 8.52 -4.20
CA HIS A 328 33.00 9.66 -3.33
C HIS A 328 31.89 9.93 -2.30
N CYS A 329 30.62 9.81 -2.70
CA CYS A 329 29.50 9.90 -1.78
C CYS A 329 29.53 8.79 -0.72
N GLN A 330 29.87 7.56 -1.12
CA GLN A 330 30.02 6.44 -0.20
C GLN A 330 31.20 6.65 0.76
N ASP A 331 32.39 6.99 0.26
CA ASP A 331 33.58 7.26 1.08
C ASP A 331 33.32 8.41 2.07
N GLY A 332 32.63 9.47 1.60
CA GLY A 332 32.20 10.58 2.45
C GLY A 332 31.21 10.15 3.54
N GLN A 333 30.27 9.27 3.20
CA GLN A 333 29.32 8.70 4.14
C GLN A 333 30.01 7.82 5.19
N GLU A 334 30.91 6.94 4.77
CA GLU A 334 31.72 6.09 5.66
C GLU A 334 32.60 6.93 6.61
N GLY A 335 33.18 8.02 6.10
CA GLY A 335 33.91 9.00 6.91
C GLY A 335 33.02 9.68 7.95
N ILE A 336 31.81 10.11 7.58
CA ILE A 336 30.83 10.68 8.50
C ILE A 336 30.43 9.66 9.57
N ASP A 337 30.17 8.41 9.21
CA ASP A 337 29.74 7.39 10.16
C ASP A 337 30.90 6.96 11.09
N SER A 338 32.13 6.94 10.60
CA SER A 338 33.34 6.80 11.43
C SER A 338 33.50 7.96 12.42
N LEU A 339 33.25 9.21 11.99
CA LEU A 339 33.27 10.36 12.89
C LEU A 339 32.13 10.32 13.92
N LYS A 340 30.94 9.84 13.55
CA LYS A 340 29.82 9.68 14.48
C LYS A 340 30.13 8.64 15.55
N THR A 341 30.72 7.51 15.18
CA THR A 341 31.10 6.46 16.14
C THR A 341 32.17 6.98 17.12
N ILE A 342 33.23 7.62 16.62
CA ILE A 342 34.24 8.27 17.46
C ILE A 342 33.61 9.35 18.35
N SER A 343 32.68 10.15 17.83
CA SER A 343 31.97 11.16 18.62
C SER A 343 31.10 10.54 19.72
N ALA A 344 30.45 9.40 19.46
CA ALA A 344 29.64 8.71 20.45
C ALA A 344 30.54 8.13 21.56
N GLU A 345 31.63 7.46 21.20
CA GLU A 345 32.58 6.89 22.16
C GLU A 345 33.24 7.98 23.03
N THR A 346 33.64 9.10 22.43
CA THR A 346 34.21 10.23 23.16
C THR A 346 33.20 10.88 24.10
N LYS A 347 31.94 11.03 23.67
CA LYS A 347 30.86 11.52 24.54
C LYS A 347 30.64 10.58 25.72
N GLU A 348 30.53 9.28 25.49
CA GLU A 348 30.36 8.28 26.55
C GLU A 348 31.52 8.32 27.55
N ARG A 349 32.76 8.40 27.06
CA ARG A 349 33.96 8.50 27.92
C ARG A 349 33.94 9.79 28.76
N VAL A 350 33.59 10.93 28.16
CA VAL A 350 33.47 12.21 28.88
C VAL A 350 32.31 12.18 29.89
N GLU A 351 31.18 11.57 29.55
CA GLU A 351 30.05 11.41 30.47
C GLU A 351 30.41 10.49 31.65
N ALA A 352 31.17 9.42 31.40
CA ALA A 352 31.70 8.56 32.45
C ALA A 352 32.66 9.32 33.37
N ASP A 353 33.62 10.06 32.83
CA ASP A 353 34.56 10.87 33.61
C ASP A 353 33.83 11.96 34.41
N ASN A 354 32.84 12.61 33.81
CA ASN A 354 32.01 13.61 34.49
C ASN A 354 31.19 12.97 35.62
N SER A 355 30.64 11.77 35.42
CA SER A 355 29.93 11.04 36.48
C SER A 355 30.85 10.69 37.66
N VAL A 356 32.12 10.34 37.39
CA VAL A 356 33.14 10.09 38.41
C VAL A 356 33.46 11.39 39.15
N LEU A 357 33.68 12.47 38.42
CA LEU A 357 33.99 13.78 39.02
C LEU A 357 32.84 14.30 39.89
N VAL A 358 31.59 14.12 39.46
CA VAL A 358 30.40 14.46 40.25
C VAL A 358 30.33 13.63 41.53
N ARG A 359 30.62 12.32 41.47
CA ARG A 359 30.68 11.47 42.68
C ARG A 359 31.78 11.94 43.63
N HIS A 360 32.96 12.25 43.13
CA HIS A 360 34.06 12.79 43.95
C HIS A 360 33.68 14.13 44.59
N TYR A 361 33.07 15.03 43.82
CA TYR A 361 32.59 16.30 44.32
C TYR A 361 31.56 16.11 45.46
N GLN A 362 30.59 15.22 45.28
CA GLN A 362 29.61 14.90 46.33
C GLN A 362 30.26 14.30 47.58
N ALA A 363 31.21 13.37 47.41
CA ALA A 363 31.94 12.78 48.52
C ALA A 363 32.78 13.81 49.28
N LEU A 364 33.49 14.69 48.56
CA LEU A 364 34.27 15.77 49.18
C LEU A 364 33.37 16.75 49.92
N LYS A 365 32.23 17.10 49.32
CA LYS A 365 31.24 18.00 49.93
C LYS A 365 30.68 17.41 51.22
N GLU A 366 30.37 16.12 51.24
CA GLU A 366 29.89 15.45 52.46
C GLU A 366 31.01 15.34 53.51
N SER A 367 32.25 15.04 53.10
CA SER A 367 33.40 15.01 54.01
C SER A 367 33.65 16.38 54.65
N ILE A 368 33.54 17.47 53.88
CA ILE A 368 33.64 18.83 54.39
C ILE A 368 32.51 19.09 55.38
N ARG A 369 31.27 18.72 55.06
CA ARG A 369 30.11 18.89 55.96
C ARG A 369 30.31 18.18 57.29
N VAL A 370 30.73 16.92 57.25
CA VAL A 370 31.00 16.12 58.46
C VAL A 370 32.15 16.72 59.27
N GLU A 371 33.22 17.19 58.62
CA GLU A 371 34.35 17.79 59.34
C GLU A 371 34.01 19.18 59.90
N GLU A 372 33.16 19.96 59.23
CA GLU A 372 32.60 21.20 59.76
C GLU A 372 31.69 20.96 60.97
N GLU A 373 30.86 19.92 60.95
CA GLU A 373 30.04 19.50 62.10
C GLU A 373 30.94 19.07 63.27
N LYS A 374 31.94 18.21 63.03
CA LYS A 374 32.94 17.86 64.06
C LYS A 374 33.70 19.07 64.58
N SER A 375 34.09 20.00 63.72
CA SER A 375 34.81 21.22 64.13
C SER A 375 33.95 22.12 65.01
N LYS A 376 32.64 22.22 64.71
CA LYS A 376 31.67 22.90 65.57
C LYS A 376 31.52 22.19 66.91
N ASP A 377 31.37 20.86 66.91
CA ASP A 377 31.30 20.07 68.14
C ASP A 377 32.57 20.23 68.97
N LEU A 378 33.75 20.14 68.34
CA LEU A 378 35.03 20.33 69.01
C LEU A 378 35.17 21.75 69.57
N SER A 379 34.72 22.77 68.84
CA SER A 379 34.69 24.14 69.31
C SER A 379 33.80 24.30 70.54
N VAL A 380 32.64 23.65 70.58
CA VAL A 380 31.76 23.65 71.76
C VAL A 380 32.45 22.94 72.93
N THR A 381 33.00 21.74 72.71
CA THR A 381 33.73 21.04 73.78
C THR A 381 34.93 21.83 74.28
N SER A 382 35.67 22.52 73.41
CA SER A 382 36.78 23.40 73.79
C SER A 382 36.29 24.56 74.65
N GLN A 383 35.15 25.17 74.30
CA GLN A 383 34.52 26.19 75.13
C GLN A 383 34.06 25.63 76.49
N ASP A 384 33.54 24.41 76.54
CA ASP A 384 33.15 23.73 77.77
C ASP A 384 34.37 23.44 78.67
N PHE A 385 35.51 23.02 78.08
CA PHE A 385 36.77 22.81 78.80
C PHE A 385 37.36 24.13 79.33
N GLU A 386 37.32 25.20 78.54
CA GLU A 386 37.72 26.54 78.99
C GLU A 386 36.82 27.03 80.13
N PHE A 387 35.50 26.80 80.05
CA PHE A 387 34.55 27.11 81.13
C PHE A 387 34.81 26.28 82.40
N ALA A 388 35.22 25.02 82.27
CA ALA A 388 35.57 24.14 83.38
C ALA A 388 36.91 24.47 84.07
N GLY A 389 37.60 25.53 83.64
CA GLY A 389 38.84 26.02 84.27
C GLY A 389 40.11 25.34 83.74
N PHE A 390 40.02 24.56 82.66
CA PHE A 390 41.19 24.01 81.99
C PHE A 390 41.71 24.99 80.93
N GLU A 391 42.51 25.95 81.36
CA GLU A 391 43.09 26.94 80.45
C GLU A 391 44.08 26.30 79.46
N LYS A 392 43.93 26.61 78.18
CA LYS A 392 44.81 26.16 77.09
C LYS A 392 46.30 26.38 77.39
N LYS A 393 46.64 27.56 77.94
CA LYS A 393 48.04 27.91 78.29
C LYS A 393 48.60 27.01 79.39
N GLY A 394 47.78 26.62 80.37
CA GLY A 394 48.21 25.73 81.45
C GLY A 394 48.46 24.31 80.96
N GLN A 395 47.60 23.80 80.07
CA GLN A 395 47.76 22.47 79.47
C GLN A 395 48.97 22.40 78.53
N GLU A 396 49.20 23.44 77.71
CA GLU A 396 50.39 23.52 76.85
C GLU A 396 51.69 23.52 77.66
N ALA A 397 51.73 24.25 78.78
CA ALA A 397 52.88 24.27 79.68
C ALA A 397 53.15 22.88 80.29
N MET A 398 52.10 22.19 80.75
CA MET A 398 52.21 20.83 81.29
C MET A 398 52.70 19.83 80.23
N LEU A 399 52.18 19.91 79.00
CA LEU A 399 52.61 19.03 77.90
C LEU A 399 54.06 19.28 77.49
N GLN A 400 54.52 20.53 77.53
CA GLN A 400 55.93 20.87 77.31
C GLN A 400 56.83 20.33 78.43
N GLU A 401 56.40 20.42 79.69
CA GLU A 401 57.13 19.84 80.82
C GLU A 401 57.24 18.31 80.69
N LEU A 402 56.15 17.64 80.34
CA LEU A 402 56.15 16.21 80.05
C LEU A 402 57.04 15.86 78.85
N HIS A 403 56.98 16.63 77.75
CA HIS A 403 57.85 16.42 76.60
C HIS A 403 59.33 16.53 76.98
N ASN A 404 59.68 17.52 77.81
CA ASN A 404 61.04 17.69 78.31
C ASN A 404 61.49 16.50 79.15
N HIS A 405 60.64 16.04 80.08
CA HIS A 405 60.96 14.88 80.92
C HIS A 405 61.09 13.57 80.12
N ILE A 406 60.20 13.34 79.16
CA ILE A 406 60.29 12.21 78.23
C ILE A 406 61.58 12.29 77.43
N GLY A 407 61.97 13.48 76.96
CA GLY A 407 63.24 13.73 76.28
C GLY A 407 64.46 13.40 77.16
N GLU A 408 64.43 13.75 78.45
CA GLU A 408 65.51 13.38 79.39
C GLU A 408 65.65 11.86 79.53
N VAL A 409 64.52 11.15 79.68
CA VAL A 409 64.51 9.68 79.75
C VAL A 409 65.00 9.06 78.44
N TYR A 410 64.59 9.60 77.30
CA TYR A 410 65.05 9.13 75.98
C TYR A 410 66.57 9.25 75.83
N ARG A 411 67.14 10.42 76.17
CA ARG A 411 68.60 10.64 76.12
C ARG A 411 69.37 9.67 77.01
N THR A 412 68.87 9.42 78.21
CA THR A 412 69.54 8.52 79.17
C THR A 412 69.46 7.06 78.74
N CYS A 413 68.31 6.60 78.25
CA CYS A 413 68.07 5.19 77.91
C CYS A 413 68.54 4.77 76.51
N ILE A 414 68.48 5.67 75.51
CA ILE A 414 68.70 5.34 74.09
C ILE A 414 69.97 6.00 73.52
N GLN A 415 70.41 7.15 74.07
CA GLN A 415 71.64 7.86 73.68
C GLN A 415 71.75 8.19 72.17
N LYS A 416 70.61 8.43 71.52
CA LYS A 416 70.54 8.92 70.12
C LYS A 416 70.17 10.41 70.11
N PRO A 417 70.59 11.19 69.08
CA PRO A 417 70.23 12.60 68.98
C PRO A 417 68.72 12.77 68.68
N ASP A 418 68.02 13.54 69.53
CA ASP A 418 66.56 13.75 69.58
C ASP A 418 65.97 14.56 68.40
N ALA A 419 66.52 14.49 67.20
CA ALA A 419 66.14 15.42 66.13
C ALA A 419 64.66 15.29 65.73
N SER A 420 63.82 16.20 66.26
CA SER A 420 62.40 16.48 65.92
C SER A 420 61.35 15.38 66.19
N LEU A 421 61.61 14.44 67.10
CA LEU A 421 60.61 13.41 67.44
C LEU A 421 59.53 13.96 68.40
N SER A 422 58.26 13.62 68.13
CA SER A 422 57.13 13.91 69.01
C SER A 422 57.23 13.15 70.34
N SER A 423 56.65 13.66 71.43
CA SER A 423 56.63 12.98 72.75
C SER A 423 56.19 11.52 72.66
N LEU A 424 55.17 11.24 71.84
CA LEU A 424 54.66 9.87 71.63
C LEU A 424 55.65 8.99 70.87
N GLN A 425 56.37 9.55 69.91
CA GLN A 425 57.40 8.82 69.17
C GLN A 425 58.60 8.50 70.08
N LEU A 426 59.02 9.46 70.91
CA LEU A 426 60.05 9.26 71.93
C LEU A 426 59.65 8.15 72.93
N LEU A 427 58.42 8.20 73.44
CA LEU A 427 57.86 7.15 74.32
C LEU A 427 57.85 5.78 73.66
N ASN A 428 57.38 5.68 72.41
CA ASN A 428 57.32 4.42 71.68
C ASN A 428 58.71 3.81 71.45
N GLU A 429 59.72 4.62 71.21
CA GLU A 429 61.10 4.16 71.10
C GLU A 429 61.68 3.70 72.44
N ILE A 430 61.40 4.43 73.54
CA ILE A 430 61.75 4.00 74.91
C ILE A 430 61.10 2.66 75.22
N GLU A 431 59.80 2.52 74.91
CA GLU A 431 59.03 1.29 75.13
C GLU A 431 59.60 0.14 74.29
N SER A 432 59.86 0.37 73.01
CA SER A 432 60.47 -0.63 72.12
C SER A 432 61.85 -1.09 72.62
N ARG A 433 62.67 -0.16 73.12
CA ARG A 433 63.98 -0.47 73.71
C ARG A 433 63.83 -1.25 75.00
N MET A 434 62.89 -0.86 75.86
CA MET A 434 62.60 -1.56 77.12
C MET A 434 62.15 -2.99 76.84
N ILE A 435 61.22 -3.19 75.89
CA ILE A 435 60.75 -4.51 75.46
C ILE A 435 61.91 -5.35 74.93
N ALA A 436 62.75 -4.79 74.06
CA ALA A 436 63.91 -5.50 73.53
C ALA A 436 64.90 -5.94 74.62
N LEU A 437 65.15 -5.08 75.62
CA LEU A 437 66.00 -5.41 76.76
C LEU A 437 65.37 -6.50 77.64
N LEU A 438 64.06 -6.44 77.89
CA LEU A 438 63.34 -7.46 78.65
C LEU A 438 63.36 -8.82 77.94
N GLN A 439 63.25 -8.83 76.61
CA GLN A 439 63.34 -10.05 75.81
C GLN A 439 64.77 -10.63 75.81
N GLN A 440 65.80 -9.78 75.72
CA GLN A 440 67.18 -10.23 75.91
C GLN A 440 67.42 -10.82 77.30
N ILE A 441 66.76 -10.28 78.33
CA ILE A 441 66.85 -10.81 79.69
C ILE A 441 66.17 -12.17 79.81
N SER A 442 65.04 -12.40 79.13
CA SER A 442 64.33 -13.69 79.19
C SER A 442 64.99 -14.80 78.37
N GLU A 443 65.71 -14.44 77.30
CA GLU A 443 66.43 -15.38 76.43
C GLU A 443 67.79 -15.84 76.99
N LEU A 444 68.29 -15.19 78.05
CA LEU A 444 69.56 -15.55 78.68
C LEU A 444 69.52 -16.99 79.24
N PRO A 445 70.46 -17.87 78.85
CA PRO A 445 70.45 -19.27 79.26
C PRO A 445 70.63 -19.40 80.77
N SER A 446 69.63 -20.00 81.43
CA SER A 446 69.59 -20.12 82.91
C SER A 446 70.81 -20.82 83.51
N GLY A 447 71.49 -21.69 82.75
CA GLY A 447 72.74 -22.34 83.15
C GLY A 447 73.93 -21.38 83.25
N GLU A 448 74.11 -20.50 82.26
CA GLU A 448 75.18 -19.50 82.28
C GLU A 448 74.90 -18.42 83.31
N VAL A 449 73.64 -18.01 83.47
CA VAL A 449 73.24 -17.06 84.53
C VAL A 449 73.53 -17.64 85.91
N LYS A 450 73.21 -18.91 86.17
CA LYS A 450 73.55 -19.60 87.43
C LYS A 450 75.06 -19.75 87.61
N ALA A 451 75.82 -20.06 86.57
CA ALA A 451 77.27 -20.13 86.63
C ALA A 451 77.92 -18.75 86.89
N ALA A 452 77.41 -17.69 86.25
CA ALA A 452 77.81 -16.31 86.49
C ALA A 452 77.47 -15.88 87.92
N LEU A 453 76.28 -16.24 88.44
CA LEU A 453 75.93 -16.04 89.85
C LEU A 453 76.89 -16.80 90.77
N HIS A 454 77.15 -18.09 90.53
CA HIS A 454 78.10 -18.87 91.32
C HIS A 454 79.53 -18.31 91.28
N THR A 455 79.98 -17.77 90.14
CA THR A 455 81.31 -17.13 90.05
C THR A 455 81.33 -15.79 90.75
N LYS A 456 80.26 -14.97 90.66
CA LYS A 456 80.13 -13.72 91.43
C LYS A 456 80.04 -14.00 92.92
N GLU A 457 79.25 -14.99 93.34
CA GLU A 457 79.12 -15.48 94.71
C GLU A 457 80.47 -16.01 95.22
N ARG A 458 81.22 -16.74 94.39
CA ARG A 458 82.56 -17.24 94.72
C ARG A 458 83.56 -16.10 94.85
N LYS A 459 83.55 -15.12 93.93
CA LYS A 459 84.36 -13.89 94.03
C LYS A 459 84.00 -13.10 95.28
N HIS A 460 82.72 -12.89 95.56
CA HIS A 460 82.26 -12.25 96.78
C HIS A 460 82.71 -13.01 98.04
N ARG A 461 82.60 -14.34 98.05
CA ARG A 461 83.13 -15.17 99.15
C ARG A 461 84.64 -15.06 99.30
N LEU A 462 85.39 -14.95 98.19
CA LEU A 462 86.83 -14.72 98.21
C LEU A 462 87.16 -13.32 98.72
N ASP A 463 86.49 -12.28 98.24
CA ASP A 463 86.65 -10.90 98.69
C ASP A 463 86.29 -10.76 100.17
N VAL A 464 85.24 -11.43 100.65
CA VAL A 464 84.90 -11.48 102.08
C VAL A 464 85.97 -12.21 102.88
N LYS A 465 86.52 -13.32 102.37
CA LYS A 465 87.63 -14.03 103.02
C LYS A 465 88.92 -13.20 103.01
N GLU A 466 89.21 -12.48 101.94
CA GLU A 466 90.37 -11.60 101.82
C GLU A 466 90.22 -10.37 102.70
N ARG A 467 89.05 -9.72 102.73
CA ARG A 467 88.75 -8.65 103.69
C ARG A 467 88.93 -9.14 105.12
N ARG A 468 88.42 -10.33 105.48
CA ARG A 468 88.66 -10.93 106.81
C ARG A 468 90.14 -11.22 107.07
N ARG A 469 90.89 -11.71 106.06
CA ARG A 469 92.33 -11.97 106.18
C ARG A 469 93.11 -10.66 106.34
N GLN A 470 92.77 -9.63 105.58
CA GLN A 470 93.35 -8.29 105.66
C GLN A 470 92.99 -7.62 106.98
N GLU A 471 91.77 -7.79 107.49
CA GLU A 471 91.39 -7.32 108.82
C GLU A 471 92.19 -8.05 109.91
N GLN A 472 92.39 -9.36 109.79
CA GLN A 472 93.25 -10.12 110.71
C GLN A 472 94.72 -9.71 110.60
N GLN A 473 95.24 -9.49 109.39
CA GLN A 473 96.59 -8.98 109.16
C GLN A 473 96.74 -7.57 109.70
N ARG A 474 95.82 -6.65 109.41
CA ARG A 474 95.79 -5.30 109.99
C ARG A 474 95.70 -5.38 111.51
N HIS A 475 94.92 -6.29 112.08
CA HIS A 475 94.85 -6.46 113.53
C HIS A 475 96.15 -7.03 114.11
N GLN A 476 96.82 -7.95 113.41
CA GLN A 476 98.13 -8.48 113.78
C GLN A 476 99.22 -7.41 113.63
N GLU A 477 99.26 -6.67 112.53
CA GLU A 477 100.13 -5.53 112.26
C GLU A 477 99.86 -4.39 113.24
N GLU A 478 98.62 -4.11 113.60
CA GLU A 478 98.26 -3.10 114.60
C GLU A 478 98.68 -3.57 116.00
N ARG A 479 98.57 -4.87 116.30
CA ARG A 479 99.16 -5.46 117.52
C ARG A 479 100.67 -5.33 117.51
N LEU A 480 101.32 -5.65 116.39
CA LEU A 480 102.77 -5.62 116.23
C LEU A 480 103.29 -4.17 116.28
N ARG A 481 102.56 -3.25 115.66
CA ARG A 481 102.77 -1.79 115.70
C ARG A 481 102.55 -1.26 117.09
N LYS A 482 101.48 -1.63 117.79
CA LYS A 482 101.27 -1.25 119.20
C LYS A 482 102.34 -1.85 120.10
N THR A 483 102.86 -3.05 119.85
CA THR A 483 104.00 -3.60 120.60
C THR A 483 105.31 -2.89 120.28
N LEU A 484 105.55 -2.52 119.01
CA LEU A 484 106.72 -1.75 118.60
C LEU A 484 106.66 -0.30 119.11
N GLU A 485 105.51 0.35 119.02
CA GLU A 485 105.23 1.67 119.57
C GLU A 485 105.33 1.65 121.09
N ARG A 486 104.92 0.57 121.76
CA ARG A 486 105.16 0.38 123.20
C ARG A 486 106.62 0.10 123.54
N ALA A 487 107.39 -0.49 122.62
CA ALA A 487 108.83 -0.70 122.77
C ALA A 487 109.65 0.57 122.47
N GLN A 488 109.16 1.44 121.58
CA GLN A 488 109.77 2.72 121.21
C GLN A 488 109.29 3.89 122.08
N ALA A 489 108.11 3.78 122.71
CA ALA A 489 107.60 4.79 123.61
C ALA A 489 108.51 4.93 124.82
N GLU A 490 108.94 6.17 125.08
CA GLU A 490 109.71 6.49 126.26
C GLU A 490 108.97 6.03 127.52
N PRO A 491 109.68 5.41 128.48
CA PRO A 491 109.06 4.85 129.67
C PRO A 491 108.30 5.92 130.45
N LYS A 492 106.96 5.82 130.45
CA LYS A 492 106.06 6.78 131.09
C LYS A 492 106.25 6.74 132.61
N ARG A 493 106.85 7.80 133.18
CA ARG A 493 107.06 7.95 134.63
C ARG A 493 105.72 8.15 135.34
N MET A 494 105.28 7.13 136.08
CA MET A 494 104.07 7.19 136.89
C MET A 494 104.38 7.75 138.29
N HIS A 495 103.76 8.87 138.64
CA HIS A 495 103.72 9.39 140.01
C HIS A 495 102.43 8.89 140.67
N GLY A 496 102.54 8.07 141.71
CA GLY A 496 101.41 7.67 142.58
C GLY A 496 100.86 6.25 142.34
N ARG A 497 100.39 5.63 143.44
CA ARG A 497 99.80 4.28 143.48
C ARG A 497 98.53 4.20 142.64
N LYS A 498 98.46 3.19 141.78
CA LYS A 498 97.31 2.84 140.94
C LYS A 498 96.18 2.27 141.81
N ILE A 499 95.03 2.94 141.84
CA ILE A 499 93.83 2.47 142.53
C ILE A 499 93.26 1.26 141.79
N VAL A 500 93.07 0.16 142.53
CA VAL A 500 92.50 -1.10 142.04
C VAL A 500 91.00 -1.10 142.37
N ALA A 501 90.14 -1.07 141.35
CA ALA A 501 88.72 -1.31 141.54
C ALA A 501 88.47 -2.81 141.77
N ARG A 502 87.59 -3.12 142.74
CA ARG A 502 87.10 -4.47 143.02
C ARG A 502 85.99 -4.84 142.00
N SER A 503 85.96 -6.12 141.61
CA SER A 503 85.05 -6.81 140.69
C SER A 503 83.66 -6.20 140.42
N GLU A 504 83.32 -6.01 139.13
CA GLU A 504 81.95 -5.83 138.61
C GLU A 504 81.22 -7.19 138.50
N PRO A 505 79.88 -7.24 138.69
CA PRO A 505 79.08 -8.46 138.53
C PRO A 505 79.07 -8.98 137.08
N PRO A 506 78.73 -10.27 136.84
CA PRO A 506 78.73 -10.87 135.51
C PRO A 506 77.79 -10.09 134.57
N LYS A 507 78.33 -9.60 133.45
CA LYS A 507 77.53 -8.98 132.38
C LYS A 507 76.83 -10.09 131.61
N MET A 508 75.51 -10.01 131.52
CA MET A 508 74.68 -10.78 130.59
C MET A 508 75.29 -10.69 129.18
N SER A 509 75.50 -11.82 128.53
CA SER A 509 75.99 -11.89 127.15
C SER A 509 75.00 -11.23 126.20
N LYS A 510 75.50 -10.52 125.18
CA LYS A 510 74.70 -9.86 124.11
C LYS A 510 73.89 -10.82 123.23
N ASP A 511 73.89 -12.10 123.53
CA ASP A 511 73.13 -13.11 122.79
C ASP A 511 71.67 -13.14 123.25
N ASP A 512 71.36 -12.88 124.53
CA ASP A 512 69.98 -12.89 125.06
C ASP A 512 69.12 -11.72 124.54
N SER A 513 69.73 -10.61 124.10
CA SER A 513 69.00 -9.48 123.51
C SER A 513 68.45 -9.77 122.11
N LYS A 514 69.08 -10.69 121.36
CA LYS A 514 68.57 -11.07 120.03
C LYS A 514 67.40 -12.03 120.14
N ASP A 515 67.38 -12.89 121.15
CA ASP A 515 66.30 -13.84 121.38
C ASP A 515 65.01 -13.13 121.81
N LEU A 516 65.12 -12.04 122.60
CA LEU A 516 63.99 -11.17 122.92
C LEU A 516 63.44 -10.40 121.71
N GLU A 517 64.32 -9.98 120.80
CA GLU A 517 63.92 -9.27 119.58
C GLU A 517 63.32 -10.22 118.52
N ALA A 518 63.77 -11.48 118.49
CA ALA A 518 63.18 -12.54 117.68
C ALA A 518 61.80 -12.96 118.20
N LEU A 519 61.64 -13.12 119.52
CA LEU A 519 60.34 -13.41 120.15
C LEU A 519 59.33 -12.28 119.93
N ALA A 520 59.76 -11.01 119.98
CA ALA A 520 58.88 -9.87 119.68
C ALA A 520 58.40 -9.84 118.22
N ARG A 521 59.25 -10.22 117.26
CA ARG A 521 58.86 -10.34 115.84
C ARG A 521 57.95 -11.54 115.61
N GLU A 522 58.19 -12.66 116.29
CA GLU A 522 57.34 -13.84 116.21
C GLU A 522 55.94 -13.56 116.81
N GLU A 523 55.87 -12.77 117.89
CA GLU A 523 54.60 -12.27 118.44
C GLU A 523 53.87 -11.30 117.50
N GLU A 524 54.58 -10.45 116.75
CA GLU A 524 53.98 -9.57 115.72
C GLU A 524 53.47 -10.36 114.52
N GLU A 525 54.23 -11.36 114.04
CA GLU A 525 53.82 -12.23 112.93
C GLU A 525 52.62 -13.12 113.30
N MET A 526 52.57 -13.65 114.53
CA MET A 526 51.43 -14.41 115.04
C MET A 526 50.17 -13.56 115.23
N ARG A 527 50.32 -12.25 115.51
CA ARG A 527 49.21 -11.30 115.61
C ARG A 527 48.62 -10.94 114.23
N VAL A 528 49.40 -11.10 113.16
CA VAL A 528 48.97 -10.88 111.76
C VAL A 528 48.40 -12.16 111.14
N LEU A 529 48.87 -13.34 111.54
CA LEU A 529 48.42 -14.62 110.98
C LEU A 529 47.16 -15.20 111.65
N PHE A 530 46.86 -14.83 112.90
CA PHE A 530 45.71 -15.36 113.66
C PHE A 530 44.87 -14.28 114.36
N GLY A 531 45.01 -13.01 113.95
CA GLY A 531 44.22 -11.85 114.41
C GLY A 531 43.14 -11.45 113.44
#